data_AF-A0A6B2LVL0-F1
#
_entry.id   AF-A0A6B2LVL0-F1
#
_cell.length_a   1.000
_cell.length_b   1.000
_cell.length_c   1.000
_cell.angle_alpha   90.00
_cell.angle_beta   90.00
_cell.angle_gamma   90.00
#
_symmetry.space_group_name_H-M   'P 1'
#
loop_
_entity.id
_entity.type
_entity.pdbx_description
1 polymer ?
#
loop_
_entity_poly.entity_id
_entity_poly.type
_entity_poly.pdbx_seq_one_letter_code
_entity_poly.pdbx_strand_id
1 'polypeptide(L)'
;MALLSDGSLYGWGHNDFGQLGTGTSTYKITIPVKVTTIPDKVVQMQCGSLHSVVITENNDLYSFGYNYHGQLGNGECRTQCFPQKIT
;
A
#
# COMPACT_ATOMS: atom_id res chain seq x y z
N MET A 1 -3.37 -6.81 -4.95
CA MET A 1 -4.35 -5.81 -4.48
C MET A 1 -5.37 -5.54 -5.57
N ALA A 2 -6.50 -4.92 -5.24
CA ALA A 2 -7.44 -4.40 -6.22
C ALA A 2 -7.99 -3.04 -5.82
N LEU A 3 -8.27 -2.23 -6.83
CA LEU A 3 -8.94 -0.94 -6.74
C LEU A 3 -10.35 -1.08 -7.31
N LEU A 4 -11.36 -0.70 -6.54
CA LEU A 4 -12.75 -0.70 -6.96
C LEU A 4 -13.13 0.66 -7.56
N SER A 5 -14.23 0.69 -8.32
CA SER A 5 -14.72 1.91 -8.99
C SER A 5 -15.17 3.02 -8.04
N ASP A 6 -15.43 2.70 -6.77
CA ASP A 6 -15.78 3.68 -5.72
C ASP A 6 -14.54 4.33 -5.07
N GLY A 7 -13.33 3.91 -5.48
CA GLY A 7 -12.05 4.35 -4.90
C GLY A 7 -11.58 3.53 -3.71
N SER A 8 -12.29 2.46 -3.33
CA SER A 8 -11.88 1.56 -2.25
C SER A 8 -10.72 0.66 -2.69
N LEU A 9 -9.71 0.53 -1.83
CA LEU A 9 -8.54 -0.32 -2.04
C LEU A 9 -8.58 -1.57 -1.16
N TYR A 10 -8.29 -2.74 -1.74
CA TYR A 10 -8.27 -4.03 -1.03
C TYR A 10 -6.95 -4.78 -1.25
N GLY A 11 -6.44 -5.39 -0.18
CA GLY A 11 -5.23 -6.22 -0.18
C GLY A 11 -5.52 -7.66 0.26
N TRP A 12 -4.88 -8.62 -0.41
CA TRP A 12 -4.81 -10.04 -0.04
C TRP A 12 -3.58 -10.67 -0.73
N GLY A 13 -3.18 -11.85 -0.27
CA GLY A 13 -2.01 -12.59 -0.74
C GLY A 13 -0.84 -12.54 0.24
N HIS A 14 0.37 -12.64 -0.28
CA HIS A 14 1.62 -12.59 0.48
C HIS A 14 1.84 -11.23 1.14
N ASN A 15 2.25 -11.20 2.41
CA ASN A 15 2.29 -9.97 3.20
C ASN A 15 3.46 -9.87 4.20
N ASP A 16 4.55 -10.63 4.00
CA ASP A 16 5.74 -10.60 4.88
C ASP A 16 6.31 -9.19 5.13
N PHE A 17 6.12 -8.28 4.17
CA PHE A 17 6.63 -6.92 4.23
C PHE A 17 5.51 -5.87 4.32
N GLY A 18 4.27 -6.27 4.62
CA GLY A 18 3.17 -5.31 4.69
C GLY A 18 2.78 -4.69 3.35
N GLN A 19 3.14 -5.32 2.22
CA GLN A 19 2.91 -4.81 0.85
C GLN A 19 1.43 -4.69 0.46
N LEU A 20 0.53 -5.16 1.34
CA LEU A 20 -0.92 -5.03 1.20
C LEU A 20 -1.48 -3.79 1.89
N GLY A 21 -0.70 -3.10 2.73
CA GLY A 21 -1.10 -1.82 3.34
C GLY A 21 -2.19 -1.91 4.41
N THR A 22 -2.48 -3.12 4.91
CA THR A 22 -3.57 -3.38 5.86
C THR A 22 -3.18 -3.14 7.32
N GLY A 23 -2.01 -2.55 7.57
CA GLY A 23 -1.49 -2.32 8.92
C GLY A 23 -0.84 -3.53 9.58
N THR A 24 -0.65 -4.62 8.83
CA THR A 24 -0.07 -5.87 9.34
C THR A 24 1.03 -6.36 8.41
N SER A 25 2.03 -7.07 8.98
CA SER A 25 3.06 -7.81 8.24
C SER A 25 3.00 -9.29 8.60
N THR A 26 1.84 -9.90 8.38
CA THR A 26 1.65 -11.35 8.54
C THR A 26 2.13 -12.09 7.29
N TYR A 27 2.42 -13.38 7.38
CA TYR A 27 2.84 -14.17 6.21
C TYR A 27 1.90 -14.01 4.99
N LYS A 28 0.59 -14.06 5.24
CA LYS A 28 -0.42 -13.85 4.20
C LYS A 28 -1.74 -13.35 4.77
N ILE A 29 -2.55 -12.80 3.86
CA ILE A 29 -3.96 -12.47 4.06
C ILE A 29 -4.75 -13.25 3.01
N THR A 30 -5.61 -14.19 3.40
CA THR A 30 -6.29 -15.09 2.46
C THR A 30 -7.65 -14.60 1.97
N ILE A 31 -8.19 -13.55 2.58
CA ILE A 31 -9.45 -12.91 2.20
C ILE A 31 -9.20 -11.43 1.89
N PRO A 32 -9.91 -10.80 0.94
CA PRO A 32 -9.73 -9.36 0.69
C PRO A 32 -9.98 -8.53 1.95
N VAL A 33 -8.98 -7.74 2.33
CA VAL A 33 -9.07 -6.80 3.47
C VAL A 33 -8.99 -5.38 2.92
N LYS A 34 -9.91 -4.52 3.35
CA LYS A 34 -9.93 -3.12 2.96
C LYS A 34 -8.75 -2.38 3.60
N VAL A 35 -8.05 -1.58 2.81
CA VAL A 35 -7.04 -0.62 3.30
C VAL A 35 -7.77 0.64 3.75
N THR A 36 -7.73 0.93 5.05
CA THR A 36 -8.55 1.99 5.68
C THR A 36 -7.78 3.24 6.07
N THR A 37 -6.46 3.26 5.92
CA THR A 37 -5.61 4.38 6.38
C THR A 37 -5.29 5.41 5.31
N ILE A 38 -5.84 5.26 4.10
CA ILE A 38 -5.83 6.30 3.07
C ILE A 38 -7.15 7.07 3.21
N PRO A 39 -7.12 8.38 3.49
CA PRO A 39 -8.33 9.15 3.81
C PRO A 39 -9.20 9.42 2.57
N ASP A 40 -8.56 9.57 1.41
CA ASP A 40 -9.21 9.97 0.15
C ASP A 40 -9.37 8.79 -0.80
N LYS A 41 -10.21 8.94 -1.82
CA LYS A 41 -10.39 7.88 -2.83
C LYS A 41 -9.10 7.65 -3.60
N VAL A 42 -8.75 6.38 -3.76
CA VAL A 42 -7.66 5.98 -4.65
C VAL A 42 -8.16 6.03 -6.09
N VAL A 43 -7.39 6.67 -6.97
CA VAL A 43 -7.71 6.78 -8.41
C VAL A 43 -6.76 5.96 -9.28
N GLN A 44 -5.57 5.65 -8.76
CA GLN A 44 -4.58 4.85 -9.47
C GLN A 44 -3.77 4.01 -8.49
N MET A 45 -3.38 2.81 -8.93
CA MET A 45 -2.52 1.92 -8.15
C MET A 45 -1.51 1.17 -9.03
N GLN A 46 -0.36 0.86 -8.46
CA GLN A 46 0.64 -0.02 -9.04
C GLN A 46 1.24 -0.91 -7.94
N CYS A 47 1.49 -2.18 -8.28
CA CYS A 47 2.18 -3.12 -7.41
C CYS A 47 3.54 -3.45 -8.01
N GLY A 48 4.60 -3.23 -7.24
CA GLY A 48 5.91 -3.85 -7.49
C GLY A 48 5.97 -5.25 -6.88
N SER A 49 7.17 -5.86 -6.88
CA SER A 49 7.34 -7.24 -6.40
C SER A 49 6.95 -7.42 -4.93
N LEU A 50 7.31 -6.46 -4.07
CA LEU A 50 7.09 -6.53 -2.61
C LEU A 50 6.67 -5.16 -2.02
N HIS A 51 6.19 -4.24 -2.86
CA HIS A 51 5.68 -2.94 -2.43
C HIS A 51 4.53 -2.50 -3.35
N SER A 52 3.74 -1.55 -2.88
CA SER A 52 2.64 -0.96 -3.63
C SER A 52 2.69 0.55 -3.53
N VAL A 53 2.20 1.21 -4.58
CA VAL A 53 2.12 2.66 -4.69
C VAL A 53 0.72 3.03 -5.19
N VAL A 54 0.15 4.09 -4.64
CA VAL A 54 -1.20 4.56 -4.99
C VAL A 54 -1.26 6.08 -5.04
N ILE A 55 -2.15 6.61 -5.87
CA ILE A 55 -2.44 8.04 -6.01
C ILE A 55 -3.90 8.26 -5.66
N THR A 56 -4.17 9.29 -4.84
CA THR A 56 -5.54 9.68 -4.48
C THR A 56 -6.13 10.73 -5.41
N GLU A 57 -7.43 10.98 -5.30
CA GLU A 57 -8.12 12.04 -6.04
C GLU A 57 -7.57 13.46 -5.76
N ASN A 58 -6.91 13.65 -4.60
CA ASN A 58 -6.24 14.89 -4.22
C ASN A 58 -4.80 15.00 -4.75
N ASN A 59 -4.39 14.08 -5.64
CA ASN A 59 -3.03 13.97 -6.17
C ASN A 59 -1.97 13.67 -5.09
N ASP A 60 -2.39 13.06 -3.97
CA ASP A 60 -1.47 12.60 -2.95
C ASP A 60 -0.90 11.23 -3.29
N LEU A 61 0.42 11.08 -3.18
CA LEU A 61 1.14 9.84 -3.41
C LEU A 61 1.32 9.09 -2.09
N TYR A 62 0.98 7.80 -2.07
CA TYR A 62 1.24 6.91 -0.95
C TYR A 62 2.01 5.69 -1.40
N SER A 63 2.92 5.20 -0.55
CA SER A 63 3.64 3.94 -0.77
C SER A 63 3.70 3.10 0.50
N PHE A 64 3.77 1.78 0.33
CA PHE A 64 3.86 0.82 1.43
C PHE A 64 4.44 -0.52 0.96
N GLY A 65 4.96 -1.31 1.90
CA GLY A 65 5.61 -2.58 1.66
C GLY A 65 7.11 -2.56 1.97
N TYR A 66 7.84 -3.47 1.33
CA TYR A 66 9.28 -3.65 1.43
C TYR A 66 10.04 -2.38 1.00
N ASN A 67 11.03 -1.97 1.78
CA ASN A 67 11.74 -0.71 1.55
C ASN A 67 13.27 -0.78 1.74
N TYR A 68 13.91 -1.96 1.77
CA TYR A 68 15.37 -2.00 2.06
C TYR A 68 16.23 -1.41 0.94
N HIS A 69 15.63 -1.10 -0.21
CA HIS A 69 16.28 -0.43 -1.34
C HIS A 69 15.74 1.00 -1.55
N GLY A 70 14.98 1.57 -0.60
CA GLY A 70 14.41 2.91 -0.71
C GLY A 70 13.27 3.03 -1.72
N GLN A 71 12.67 1.92 -2.15
CA GLN A 71 11.61 1.91 -3.17
C GLN A 71 10.31 2.61 -2.74
N LEU A 72 10.12 2.91 -1.45
CA LEU A 72 8.98 3.68 -0.98
C LEU A 72 9.15 5.20 -1.20
N GLY A 73 10.37 5.67 -1.44
CA GLY A 73 10.63 7.09 -1.73
C GLY A 73 10.41 8.04 -0.55
N ASN A 74 10.39 7.53 0.69
CA ASN A 74 10.13 8.29 1.91
C ASN A 74 11.41 8.78 2.62
N GLY A 75 12.58 8.68 1.98
CA GLY A 75 13.88 9.03 2.59
C GLY A 75 14.40 8.02 3.62
N GLU A 76 13.72 6.89 3.81
CA GLU A 76 14.12 5.81 4.72
C GLU A 76 14.31 4.48 3.96
N CYS A 77 14.99 3.52 4.58
CA CYS A 77 15.12 2.14 4.08
C CYS A 77 14.35 1.12 4.95
N ARG A 78 13.26 1.56 5.59
CA ARG A 78 12.45 0.72 6.49
C ARG A 78 11.10 0.40 5.87
N THR A 79 10.75 -0.89 5.92
CA THR A 79 9.46 -1.44 5.47
C THR A 79 8.28 -0.80 6.21
N GLN A 80 7.19 -0.50 5.49
CA GLN A 80 5.98 0.12 6.04
C GLN A 80 4.75 -0.76 5.76
N CYS A 81 4.03 -1.18 6.79
CA CYS A 81 2.79 -1.95 6.63
C CYS A 81 1.52 -1.09 6.55
N PHE A 82 1.68 0.22 6.75
CA PHE A 82 0.65 1.23 6.51
C PHE A 82 1.07 2.09 5.31
N PRO A 83 0.12 2.44 4.42
CA PRO A 83 0.29 3.51 3.45
C PRO A 83 0.88 4.76 4.11
N GLN A 84 2.06 5.17 3.66
CA GLN A 84 2.70 6.42 4.08
C GLN A 84 2.60 7.42 2.93
N LYS A 85 2.14 8.63 3.25
CA LYS A 85 2.13 9.74 2.29
C LYS A 85 3.57 10.17 2.00
N ILE A 86 3.88 10.35 0.72
CA ILE A 86 5.18 10.82 0.24
C ILE A 86 5.07 12.32 -0.03
N THR A 87 6.04 13.09 0.47
CA THR A 87 6.09 14.57 0.43
C THR A 87 7.40 15.06 -0.14
#